data_AF-A0A3A4VXR8-F1
#
_entry.id   AF-A0A3A4VXR8-F1
#
_cell.length_a   1.000
_cell.length_b   1.000
_cell.length_c   1.000
_cell.angle_alpha   90.00
_cell.angle_beta   90.00
_cell.angle_gamma   90.00
#
_symmetry.space_group_name_H-M   'P 1'
#
loop_
_entity.id
_entity.type
_entity.pdbx_description
1 polymer ?
#
loop_
_entity_poly.entity_id
_entity_poly.type
_entity_poly.pdbx_seq_one_letter_code
_entity_poly.pdbx_strand_id
1 'polypeptide(L)'
;MGLSIAQARIIENTIKESIRNKFRTYDPESKNMPFHYRLLGKDRMALYSFIQSVNTTFGTSIFEPVAEVLSKDHFVDAQKQFRVGNHISSAAQTEIQQIMNSLSNGHDPNTDAEIERIRRAVDQGEINTMRTTNVDLYVKDSMDSVHLFDLKTAKPNIGNFKDCKRTLLEWKAIYLLEHPKVDVHAYIAIPYNPYEPGPYQRWTLRGMFDLKNELMIADEFWDFLGGLGTYNDLLNCFERAGIELRPEIDDYFIKFNR
;
A
#
# COMPACT_ATOMS: atom_id res chain seq x y z
N MET A 1 10.41 -19.54 4.76
CA MET A 1 10.32 -19.85 6.20
C MET A 1 9.20 -18.96 6.69
N GLY A 2 8.22 -19.54 7.40
CA GLY A 2 7.06 -18.80 7.91
C GLY A 2 7.40 -17.93 9.12
N LEU A 3 6.41 -17.22 9.63
CA LEU A 3 6.55 -16.26 10.73
C LEU A 3 7.05 -16.91 12.01
N SER A 4 7.97 -16.23 12.71
CA SER A 4 8.34 -16.65 14.07
C SER A 4 7.18 -16.43 15.05
N ILE A 5 7.12 -17.21 16.13
CA ILE A 5 6.09 -17.07 17.16
C ILE A 5 6.11 -15.65 17.77
N ALA A 6 7.29 -15.07 17.95
CA ALA A 6 7.44 -13.72 18.48
C ALA A 6 6.85 -12.69 17.52
N GLN A 7 7.18 -12.79 16.24
CA GLN A 7 6.70 -11.89 15.19
C GLN A 7 5.18 -11.99 15.00
N ALA A 8 4.64 -13.21 14.98
CA ALA A 8 3.20 -13.46 14.92
C ALA A 8 2.45 -12.77 16.08
N ARG A 9 2.98 -12.83 17.31
CA ARG A 9 2.40 -12.14 18.47
C ARG A 9 2.43 -10.61 18.32
N ILE A 10 3.52 -10.06 17.78
CA ILE A 10 3.62 -8.62 17.53
C ILE A 10 2.57 -8.19 16.50
N ILE A 11 2.42 -8.96 15.41
CA ILE A 11 1.42 -8.70 14.38
C ILE A 11 0.00 -8.77 14.95
N GLU A 12 -0.33 -9.83 15.70
CA GLU A 12 -1.64 -9.97 16.35
C GLU A 12 -1.94 -8.80 17.29
N ASN A 13 -0.97 -8.38 18.10
CA ASN A 13 -1.13 -7.21 18.97
C ASN A 13 -1.31 -5.92 18.17
N THR A 14 -0.57 -5.74 17.07
CA THR A 14 -0.70 -4.60 16.17
C THR A 14 -2.11 -4.52 15.59
N ILE A 15 -2.65 -5.64 15.08
CA ILE A 15 -4.02 -5.72 14.56
C ILE A 15 -5.03 -5.35 15.66
N LYS A 16 -4.89 -5.93 16.86
CA LYS A 16 -5.79 -5.69 18.00
C LYS A 16 -5.77 -4.24 18.45
N GLU A 17 -4.59 -3.63 18.57
CA GLU A 17 -4.44 -2.24 18.95
C GLU A 17 -5.06 -1.30 17.92
N SER A 18 -4.88 -1.57 16.63
CA SER A 18 -5.50 -0.78 15.55
C SER A 18 -7.03 -0.80 15.63
N ILE A 19 -7.64 -1.97 15.85
CA ILE A 19 -9.09 -2.09 16.01
C ILE A 19 -9.57 -1.41 17.31
N ARG A 20 -8.89 -1.63 18.43
CA ARG A 20 -9.22 -0.99 19.72
C ARG A 20 -9.11 0.54 19.65
N ASN A 21 -8.10 1.05 18.95
CA ASN A 21 -7.96 2.49 18.69
C ASN A 21 -9.11 3.01 17.83
N LYS A 22 -9.59 2.22 16.86
CA LYS A 22 -10.77 2.57 16.08
C LYS A 22 -12.04 2.66 16.92
N PHE A 23 -12.25 1.75 17.87
CA PHE A 23 -13.38 1.84 18.80
C PHE A 23 -13.40 3.15 19.59
N ARG A 24 -12.21 3.66 19.96
CA ARG A 24 -12.06 4.88 20.77
C ARG A 24 -12.20 6.16 19.95
N THR A 25 -11.77 6.14 18.69
CA THR A 25 -11.63 7.36 17.87
C THR A 25 -12.71 7.53 16.80
N TYR A 26 -13.56 6.51 16.59
CA TYR A 26 -14.61 6.57 15.58
C TYR A 26 -15.63 7.69 15.86
N ASP A 27 -15.70 8.66 14.95
CA ASP A 27 -16.77 9.66 14.86
C ASP A 27 -17.35 9.61 13.43
N PRO A 28 -18.65 9.34 13.25
CA PRO A 28 -19.26 9.34 11.94
C PRO A 28 -19.30 10.76 11.36
N GLU A 29 -18.77 10.92 10.13
CA GLU A 29 -18.77 12.18 9.40
C GLU A 29 -20.20 12.69 9.15
N SER A 30 -21.09 11.79 8.71
CA SER A 30 -22.50 12.09 8.44
C SER A 30 -23.38 11.72 9.63
N LYS A 31 -23.90 12.73 10.34
CA LYS A 31 -24.78 12.52 11.50
C LYS A 31 -26.28 12.51 11.14
N ASN A 32 -26.65 13.04 9.98
CA ASN A 32 -28.04 13.10 9.52
C ASN A 32 -28.22 12.48 8.12
N MET A 33 -28.88 11.33 8.04
CA MET A 33 -29.13 10.59 6.80
C MET A 33 -30.62 10.23 6.67
N PRO A 34 -31.51 11.22 6.40
CA PRO A 34 -32.95 11.08 6.57
C PRO A 34 -33.62 10.03 5.68
N PHE A 35 -33.07 9.77 4.48
CA PHE A 35 -33.53 8.70 3.59
C PHE A 35 -33.08 7.33 4.09
N HIS A 36 -31.78 7.19 4.36
CA HIS A 36 -31.20 5.94 4.85
C HIS A 36 -31.80 5.51 6.20
N TYR A 37 -32.01 6.44 7.14
CA TYR A 37 -32.62 6.13 8.42
C TYR A 37 -34.06 5.64 8.30
N ARG A 38 -34.87 6.26 7.41
CA ARG A 38 -36.26 5.85 7.19
C ARG A 38 -36.36 4.52 6.43
N LEU A 39 -35.41 4.24 5.54
CA LEU A 39 -35.41 3.02 4.73
C LEU A 39 -34.80 1.82 5.45
N LEU A 40 -33.65 2.01 6.13
CA LEU A 40 -32.80 0.94 6.64
C LEU A 40 -32.69 0.88 8.17
N GLY A 41 -33.09 1.95 8.87
CA GLY A 41 -32.92 2.08 10.33
C GLY A 41 -31.62 2.78 10.72
N LYS A 42 -31.58 3.36 11.92
CA LYS A 42 -30.41 4.07 12.45
C LYS A 42 -29.31 3.11 12.89
N ASP A 43 -29.70 2.01 13.51
CA ASP A 43 -28.86 0.91 13.99
C ASP A 43 -27.99 0.31 12.87
N ARG A 44 -28.63 -0.09 11.77
CA ARG A 44 -27.94 -0.68 10.61
C ARG A 44 -27.00 0.32 9.93
N MET A 45 -27.39 1.59 9.89
CA MET A 45 -26.54 2.65 9.32
C MET A 45 -25.33 2.96 10.19
N ALA A 46 -25.48 2.93 11.52
CA ALA A 46 -24.36 3.13 12.42
C ALA A 46 -23.35 1.97 12.32
N LEU A 47 -23.83 0.73 12.27
CA LEU A 47 -23.00 -0.45 12.02
C LEU A 47 -22.27 -0.36 10.67
N TYR A 48 -23.02 -0.09 9.59
CA TYR A 48 -22.45 0.04 8.25
C TYR A 48 -21.37 1.13 8.19
N SER A 49 -21.64 2.30 8.75
CA SER A 49 -20.70 3.42 8.79
C SER A 49 -19.42 3.07 9.58
N PHE A 50 -19.54 2.35 10.69
CA PHE A 50 -18.38 1.88 11.45
C PHE A 50 -17.54 0.88 10.63
N ILE A 51 -18.17 -0.16 10.07
CA ILE A 51 -17.48 -1.16 9.24
C ILE A 51 -16.80 -0.49 8.04
N GLN A 52 -17.49 0.45 7.40
CA GLN A 52 -16.91 1.21 6.30
C GLN A 52 -15.70 2.03 6.76
N SER A 53 -15.76 2.66 7.93
CA SER A 53 -14.64 3.40 8.51
C SER A 53 -13.44 2.50 8.84
N VAL A 54 -13.68 1.27 9.30
CA VAL A 54 -12.62 0.26 9.48
C VAL A 54 -12.00 -0.07 8.12
N ASN A 55 -12.82 -0.42 7.13
CA ASN A 55 -12.37 -0.79 5.78
C ASN A 55 -11.55 0.31 5.10
N THR A 56 -11.94 1.58 5.22
CA THR A 56 -11.21 2.70 4.60
C THR A 56 -9.89 3.00 5.28
N THR A 57 -9.71 2.60 6.55
CA THR A 57 -8.47 2.80 7.30
C THR A 57 -7.60 1.55 7.38
N PHE A 58 -8.02 0.44 6.76
CA PHE A 58 -7.33 -0.84 6.82
C PHE A 58 -5.91 -0.78 6.25
N GLY A 59 -5.71 -0.04 5.15
CA GLY A 59 -4.39 0.20 4.57
C GLY A 59 -3.42 0.84 5.57
N THR A 60 -3.74 2.05 5.99
CA THR A 60 -2.86 2.87 6.84
C THR A 60 -2.75 2.38 8.28
N SER A 61 -3.83 1.82 8.82
CA SER A 61 -3.89 1.46 10.24
C SER A 61 -3.51 0.00 10.49
N ILE A 62 -3.55 -0.87 9.48
CA ILE A 62 -3.28 -2.31 9.67
C ILE A 62 -2.21 -2.79 8.70
N PHE A 63 -2.43 -2.69 7.38
CA PHE A 63 -1.50 -3.29 6.42
C PHE A 63 -0.11 -2.65 6.47
N GLU A 64 0.00 -1.33 6.53
CA GLU A 64 1.28 -0.62 6.62
C GLU A 64 2.07 -0.98 7.91
N PRO A 65 1.51 -0.90 9.13
CA PRO A 65 2.20 -1.37 10.34
C PRO A 65 2.62 -2.84 10.29
N VAL A 66 1.75 -3.73 9.79
CA VAL A 66 2.07 -5.15 9.67
C VAL A 66 3.22 -5.36 8.70
N ALA A 67 3.21 -4.69 7.54
CA ALA A 67 4.27 -4.76 6.56
C ALA A 67 5.62 -4.27 7.11
N GLU A 68 5.63 -3.19 7.89
CA GLU A 68 6.84 -2.72 8.58
C GLU A 68 7.37 -3.74 9.59
N VAL A 69 6.50 -4.34 10.42
CA VAL A 69 6.89 -5.38 11.39
C VAL A 69 7.48 -6.61 10.70
N LEU A 70 6.89 -7.03 9.58
CA LEU A 70 7.40 -8.16 8.79
C LEU A 70 8.80 -7.89 8.26
N SER A 71 8.99 -6.70 7.71
CA SER A 71 10.20 -6.32 7.01
C SER A 71 11.42 -6.21 7.95
N LYS A 72 11.22 -5.87 9.23
CA LYS A 72 12.31 -5.68 10.20
C LYS A 72 13.19 -6.91 10.44
N ASP A 73 12.69 -8.11 10.15
CA ASP A 73 13.45 -9.36 10.35
C ASP A 73 14.27 -9.75 9.09
N HIS A 74 13.92 -9.21 7.92
CA HIS A 74 14.50 -9.60 6.62
C HIS A 74 15.28 -8.48 5.91
N PHE A 75 15.03 -7.23 6.28
CA PHE A 75 15.60 -6.04 5.67
C PHE A 75 16.45 -5.27 6.68
N VAL A 76 17.50 -4.59 6.21
CA VAL A 76 18.38 -3.80 7.08
C VAL A 76 17.72 -2.51 7.55
N ASP A 77 16.74 -2.02 6.79
CA ASP A 77 15.90 -0.90 7.16
C ASP A 77 14.48 -1.11 6.62
N ALA A 78 13.49 -0.68 7.40
CA ALA A 78 12.08 -0.77 7.07
C ALA A 78 11.29 0.34 7.76
N GLN A 79 10.58 1.16 6.97
CA GLN A 79 9.87 2.33 7.46
C GLN A 79 8.54 2.49 6.74
N LYS A 80 7.44 2.55 7.48
CA LYS A 80 6.15 2.96 6.91
C LYS A 80 6.06 4.49 6.75
N GLN A 81 5.28 4.96 5.79
CA GLN A 81 5.09 6.40 5.52
C GLN A 81 6.41 7.16 5.30
N PHE A 82 7.32 6.54 4.56
CA PHE A 82 8.65 7.07 4.28
C PHE A 82 8.59 8.29 3.36
N ARG A 83 9.37 9.32 3.72
CA ARG A 83 9.50 10.54 2.92
C ARG A 83 10.68 10.40 1.97
N VAL A 84 10.39 10.13 0.70
CA VAL A 84 11.42 9.98 -0.35
C VAL A 84 12.23 11.26 -0.59
N GLY A 85 11.66 12.42 -0.28
CA GLY A 85 12.20 13.73 -0.62
C GLY A 85 11.21 14.55 -1.42
N ASN A 86 11.60 15.75 -1.82
CA ASN A 86 10.76 16.71 -2.53
C ASN A 86 11.51 17.46 -3.65
N HIS A 87 12.73 17.03 -3.98
CA HIS A 87 13.57 17.63 -5.01
C HIS A 87 13.72 16.69 -6.19
N ILE A 88 13.58 17.22 -7.40
CA ILE A 88 13.73 16.47 -8.65
C ILE A 88 14.36 17.37 -9.72
N SER A 89 15.16 16.83 -10.62
CA SER A 89 15.71 17.60 -11.73
C SER A 89 14.67 17.85 -12.83
N SER A 90 14.75 18.99 -13.52
CA SER A 90 13.86 19.32 -14.63
C SER A 90 14.02 18.36 -15.81
N ALA A 91 15.23 17.81 -16.01
CA ALA A 91 15.47 16.78 -17.02
C ALA A 91 14.77 15.46 -16.64
N ALA A 92 14.84 15.01 -15.38
CA ALA A 92 14.13 13.83 -14.93
C ALA A 92 12.60 13.98 -15.05
N GLN A 93 12.05 15.15 -14.70
CA GLN A 93 10.62 15.44 -14.91
C GLN A 93 10.22 15.33 -16.39
N THR A 94 11.07 15.85 -17.29
CA THR A 94 10.85 15.76 -18.74
C THR A 94 10.88 14.31 -19.21
N GLU A 95 11.85 13.51 -18.77
CA GLU A 95 11.94 12.08 -19.10
C GLU A 95 10.74 11.30 -18.58
N ILE A 96 10.30 11.54 -17.34
CA ILE A 96 9.09 10.93 -16.78
C ILE A 96 7.88 11.26 -17.66
N GLN A 97 7.71 12.52 -18.08
CA GLN A 97 6.59 12.90 -18.93
C GLN A 97 6.67 12.23 -20.32
N GLN A 98 7.87 12.05 -20.87
CA GLN A 98 8.04 11.30 -22.12
C GLN A 98 7.70 9.82 -21.97
N ILE A 99 8.11 9.17 -20.87
CA ILE A 99 7.72 7.79 -20.54
C ILE A 99 6.18 7.71 -20.45
N MET A 100 5.56 8.58 -19.66
CA MET A 100 4.10 8.62 -19.49
C MET A 100 3.33 8.82 -20.81
N ASN A 101 3.86 9.67 -21.70
CA ASN A 101 3.30 9.89 -23.03
C ASN A 101 3.43 8.63 -23.90
N SER A 102 4.59 7.98 -23.89
CA SER A 102 4.84 6.75 -24.63
C SER A 102 3.87 5.63 -24.21
N LEU A 103 3.72 5.41 -22.91
CA LEU A 103 2.77 4.43 -22.35
C LEU A 103 1.32 4.79 -22.71
N SER A 104 0.96 6.07 -22.63
CA SER A 104 -0.39 6.54 -23.01
C SER A 104 -0.69 6.35 -24.51
N ASN A 105 0.34 6.30 -25.35
CA ASN A 105 0.22 6.03 -26.79
C ASN A 105 0.22 4.52 -27.12
N GLY A 106 0.24 3.64 -26.12
CA GLY A 106 0.14 2.20 -26.29
C GLY A 106 1.46 1.46 -26.46
N HIS A 107 2.60 2.09 -26.12
CA HIS A 107 3.86 1.36 -26.00
C HIS A 107 3.87 0.47 -24.75
N ASP A 108 4.55 -0.68 -24.86
CA ASP A 108 4.69 -1.59 -23.74
C ASP A 108 5.61 -1.01 -22.65
N PRO A 109 5.23 -1.15 -21.36
CA PRO A 109 6.06 -0.72 -20.24
C PRO A 109 7.29 -1.61 -20.08
N ASN A 110 8.40 -1.00 -19.66
CA ASN A 110 9.65 -1.71 -19.40
C ASN A 110 10.39 -1.00 -18.25
N THR A 111 10.27 -1.57 -17.05
CA THR A 111 10.80 -0.94 -15.84
C THR A 111 12.30 -0.70 -15.90
N ASP A 112 13.08 -1.64 -16.45
CA ASP A 112 14.54 -1.55 -16.55
C ASP A 112 14.98 -0.43 -17.52
N ALA A 113 14.30 -0.30 -18.65
CA ALA A 113 14.58 0.76 -19.61
C ALA A 113 14.17 2.14 -19.07
N GLU A 114 13.02 2.22 -18.40
CA GLU A 114 12.49 3.45 -17.82
C GLU A 114 13.39 3.99 -16.70
N ILE A 115 13.85 3.13 -15.77
CA ILE A 115 14.73 3.57 -14.69
C ILE A 115 16.08 4.05 -15.21
N GLU A 116 16.65 3.40 -16.22
CA GLU A 116 17.94 3.81 -16.80
C GLU A 116 17.83 5.14 -17.55
N ARG A 117 16.70 5.43 -18.19
CA ARG A 117 16.44 6.75 -18.77
C ARG A 117 16.39 7.82 -17.68
N ILE A 118 15.66 7.56 -16.60
CA ILE A 118 15.57 8.47 -15.45
C ILE A 118 16.95 8.69 -14.84
N ARG A 119 17.71 7.62 -14.58
CA ARG A 119 19.05 7.67 -13.97
C ARG A 119 20.03 8.53 -14.77
N ARG A 120 19.92 8.58 -16.10
CA ARG A 120 20.76 9.46 -16.95
C ARG A 120 20.37 10.93 -16.87
N ALA A 121 19.17 11.25 -16.39
CA ALA A 121 18.62 12.60 -16.37
C ALA A 121 18.59 13.23 -14.97
N VAL A 122 18.74 12.45 -13.88
CA VAL A 122 18.61 12.97 -12.52
C VAL A 122 19.63 14.04 -12.15
N ASP A 123 20.82 14.06 -12.75
CA ASP A 123 21.87 15.04 -12.49
C ASP A 123 21.89 16.22 -13.48
N GLN A 124 20.89 16.32 -14.36
CA GLN A 124 20.83 17.32 -15.43
C GLN A 124 19.72 18.35 -15.23
N GLY A 125 20.01 19.61 -15.60
CA GLY A 125 19.04 20.70 -15.53
C GLY A 125 18.93 21.33 -14.14
N GLU A 126 17.85 22.09 -13.94
CA GLU A 126 17.58 22.79 -12.67
C GLU A 126 16.89 21.85 -11.68
N ILE A 127 17.21 22.00 -10.39
CA ILE A 127 16.54 21.25 -9.32
C ILE A 127 15.25 21.98 -8.92
N ASN A 128 14.13 21.31 -9.13
CA ASN A 128 12.80 21.79 -8.78
C ASN A 128 12.33 21.19 -7.46
N THR A 129 11.53 21.96 -6.73
CA THR A 129 10.80 21.45 -5.56
C THR A 129 9.38 21.09 -5.96
N MET A 130 8.89 19.92 -5.55
CA MET A 130 7.52 19.49 -5.81
C MET A 130 6.87 18.83 -4.59
N ARG A 131 5.55 18.79 -4.58
CA ARG A 131 4.81 18.05 -3.56
C ARG A 131 4.88 16.57 -3.89
N THR A 132 5.33 15.77 -2.95
CA THR A 132 5.44 14.32 -3.07
C THR A 132 4.47 13.62 -2.13
N THR A 133 4.01 12.45 -2.55
CA THR A 133 3.29 11.52 -1.69
C THR A 133 4.32 10.67 -0.95
N ASN A 134 4.06 10.38 0.33
CA ASN A 134 4.88 9.43 1.08
C ASN A 134 4.80 8.04 0.46
N VAL A 135 5.87 7.29 0.60
CA VAL A 135 5.90 5.86 0.29
C VAL A 135 5.24 5.14 1.47
N ASP A 136 4.24 4.30 1.21
CA ASP A 136 3.49 3.62 2.28
C ASP A 136 4.41 2.65 3.04
N LEU A 137 5.32 1.96 2.33
CA LEU A 137 6.39 1.16 2.92
C LEU A 137 7.70 1.32 2.13
N TYR A 138 8.76 1.69 2.84
CA TYR A 138 10.15 1.63 2.38
C TYR A 138 10.82 0.43 3.03
N VAL A 139 11.56 -0.35 2.25
CA VAL A 139 12.51 -1.34 2.78
C VAL A 139 13.82 -1.29 2.01
N LYS A 140 14.90 -1.63 2.72
CA LYS A 140 16.25 -1.70 2.17
C LYS A 140 16.86 -3.05 2.48
N ASP A 141 17.34 -3.75 1.47
CA ASP A 141 17.90 -5.08 1.65
C ASP A 141 19.38 -5.04 2.05
N SER A 142 19.97 -6.21 2.33
CA SER A 142 21.38 -6.34 2.70
C SER A 142 22.36 -6.04 1.56
N MET A 143 21.87 -5.95 0.32
CA MET A 143 22.64 -5.62 -0.88
C MET A 143 22.56 -4.12 -1.24
N ASP A 144 21.98 -3.31 -0.36
CA ASP A 144 21.75 -1.86 -0.55
C ASP A 144 20.63 -1.53 -1.56
N SER A 145 19.92 -2.54 -2.08
CA SER A 145 18.76 -2.32 -2.95
C SER A 145 17.58 -1.79 -2.15
N VAL A 146 16.84 -0.87 -2.78
CA VAL A 146 15.75 -0.12 -2.16
C VAL A 146 14.44 -0.48 -2.84
N HIS A 147 13.42 -0.73 -2.03
CA HIS A 147 12.09 -1.11 -2.51
C HIS A 147 11.04 -0.18 -1.90
N LEU A 148 10.29 0.50 -2.78
CA LEU A 148 9.28 1.49 -2.43
C LEU A 148 7.89 0.94 -2.78
N PHE A 149 6.97 0.89 -1.82
CA PHE A 149 5.64 0.32 -2.03
C PHE A 149 4.55 1.37 -1.88
N ASP A 150 3.62 1.37 -2.84
CA ASP A 150 2.35 2.07 -2.79
C ASP A 150 1.23 1.04 -2.55
N LEU A 151 0.64 1.02 -1.35
CA LEU A 151 -0.35 0.02 -0.96
C LEU A 151 -1.73 0.44 -1.46
N LYS A 152 -2.34 -0.42 -2.28
CA LYS A 152 -3.68 -0.19 -2.84
C LYS A 152 -4.70 -1.18 -2.32
N THR A 153 -5.96 -0.75 -2.33
CA THR A 153 -7.09 -1.64 -2.04
C THR A 153 -7.21 -2.71 -3.13
N ALA A 154 -7.82 -3.85 -2.79
CA ALA A 154 -8.01 -5.00 -3.70
C ALA A 154 -8.82 -4.71 -4.97
N LYS A 155 -9.50 -3.56 -5.04
CA LYS A 155 -10.28 -3.12 -6.22
C LYS A 155 -10.02 -1.63 -6.45
N PRO A 156 -8.82 -1.24 -6.90
CA PRO A 156 -8.47 0.16 -7.07
C PRO A 156 -9.31 0.79 -8.19
N ASN A 157 -9.58 2.09 -8.06
CA ASN A 157 -10.35 2.84 -9.05
C ASN A 157 -9.52 3.04 -10.33
N ILE A 158 -10.13 2.73 -11.48
CA ILE A 158 -9.46 2.67 -12.78
C ILE A 158 -8.91 4.02 -13.24
N GLY A 159 -9.56 5.12 -12.84
CA GLY A 159 -9.17 6.47 -13.26
C GLY A 159 -7.79 6.94 -12.78
N ASN A 160 -7.22 6.32 -11.74
CA ASN A 160 -6.03 6.83 -11.05
C ASN A 160 -4.72 6.09 -11.39
N PHE A 161 -4.73 5.16 -12.34
CA PHE A 161 -3.56 4.34 -12.64
C PHE A 161 -2.41 5.11 -13.28
N LYS A 162 -2.70 6.11 -14.11
CA LYS A 162 -1.67 7.01 -14.67
C LYS A 162 -0.94 7.76 -13.56
N ASP A 163 -1.67 8.20 -12.54
CA ASP A 163 -1.08 8.92 -11.41
C ASP A 163 -0.26 7.98 -10.51
N CYS A 164 -0.68 6.72 -10.36
CA CYS A 164 0.11 5.71 -9.67
C CYS A 164 1.45 5.47 -10.42
N LYS A 165 1.42 5.28 -11.74
CA LYS A 165 2.64 5.06 -12.54
C LYS A 165 3.59 6.26 -12.43
N ARG A 166 3.07 7.47 -12.59
CA ARG A 166 3.84 8.71 -12.41
C ARG A 166 4.46 8.77 -11.02
N THR A 167 3.71 8.46 -9.97
CA THR A 167 4.22 8.44 -8.58
C THR A 167 5.39 7.48 -8.43
N LEU A 168 5.31 6.26 -8.98
CA LEU A 168 6.43 5.30 -8.93
C LEU A 168 7.68 5.83 -9.63
N LEU A 169 7.52 6.47 -10.80
CA LEU A 169 8.64 7.05 -11.56
C LEU A 169 9.25 8.26 -10.84
N GLU A 170 8.42 9.12 -10.25
CA GLU A 170 8.85 10.27 -9.47
C GLU A 170 9.63 9.84 -8.22
N TRP A 171 9.13 8.84 -7.49
CA TRP A 171 9.86 8.27 -6.35
C TRP A 171 11.25 7.77 -6.74
N LYS A 172 11.36 7.02 -7.85
CA LYS A 172 12.66 6.57 -8.37
C LYS A 172 13.57 7.76 -8.68
N ALA A 173 13.07 8.76 -9.41
CA ALA A 173 13.86 9.93 -9.79
C ALA A 173 14.35 10.76 -8.59
N ILE A 174 13.49 10.98 -7.60
CA ILE A 174 13.82 11.73 -6.38
C ILE A 174 14.86 10.97 -5.56
N TYR A 175 14.68 9.66 -5.39
CA TYR A 175 15.65 8.85 -4.65
C TYR A 175 17.01 8.78 -5.37
N LEU A 176 16.99 8.64 -6.70
CA LEU A 176 18.19 8.61 -7.54
C LEU A 176 18.95 9.95 -7.58
N LEU A 177 18.28 11.07 -7.35
CA LEU A 177 18.94 12.39 -7.29
C LEU A 177 19.98 12.42 -6.16
N GLU A 178 19.66 11.87 -4.99
CA GLU A 178 20.57 11.79 -3.84
C GLU A 178 21.45 10.53 -3.87
N HIS A 179 20.98 9.47 -4.55
CA HIS A 179 21.64 8.17 -4.61
C HIS A 179 21.79 7.64 -6.06
N PRO A 180 22.63 8.26 -6.93
CA PRO A 180 22.61 7.99 -8.38
C PRO A 180 22.96 6.56 -8.82
N LYS A 181 23.57 5.76 -7.93
CA LYS A 181 24.04 4.39 -8.23
C LYS A 181 23.23 3.31 -7.54
N VAL A 182 22.28 3.68 -6.68
CA VAL A 182 21.48 2.68 -5.95
C VAL A 182 20.56 1.93 -6.91
N ASP A 183 20.33 0.66 -6.61
CA ASP A 183 19.30 -0.13 -7.25
C ASP A 183 17.96 0.16 -6.54
N VAL A 184 17.05 0.86 -7.23
CA VAL A 184 15.78 1.32 -6.63
C VAL A 184 14.59 0.80 -7.42
N HIS A 185 13.68 0.17 -6.70
CA HIS A 185 12.46 -0.40 -7.23
C HIS A 185 11.24 0.28 -6.61
N ALA A 186 10.15 0.33 -7.37
CA ALA A 186 8.90 0.87 -6.87
C ALA A 186 7.73 0.03 -7.38
N TYR A 187 6.78 -0.27 -6.49
CA TYR A 187 5.72 -1.25 -6.71
C TYR A 187 4.36 -0.72 -6.26
N ILE A 188 3.32 -1.16 -6.96
CA ILE A 188 1.98 -1.24 -6.40
C ILE A 188 1.86 -2.55 -5.65
N ALA A 189 1.51 -2.48 -4.36
CA ALA A 189 1.21 -3.65 -3.54
C ALA A 189 -0.28 -3.78 -3.31
N ILE A 190 -0.86 -4.95 -3.58
CA ILE A 190 -2.26 -5.26 -3.29
C ILE A 190 -2.28 -6.36 -2.22
N PRO A 191 -2.76 -6.07 -0.99
CA PRO A 191 -2.67 -7.00 0.14
C PRO A 191 -3.35 -8.36 -0.01
N TYR A 192 -4.34 -8.50 -0.90
CA TYR A 192 -5.03 -9.78 -1.14
C TYR A 192 -5.71 -9.79 -2.51
N ASN A 193 -5.91 -10.98 -3.08
CA ASN A 193 -6.63 -11.16 -4.33
C ASN A 193 -8.12 -11.48 -4.06
N PRO A 194 -9.07 -10.59 -4.40
CA PRO A 194 -10.49 -10.80 -4.12
C PRO A 194 -11.15 -11.80 -5.09
N TYR A 195 -10.38 -12.43 -5.99
CA TYR A 195 -10.83 -13.40 -6.98
C TYR A 195 -10.27 -14.80 -6.75
N GLU A 196 -9.59 -15.04 -5.62
CA GLU A 196 -9.02 -16.33 -5.28
C GLU A 196 -10.05 -17.48 -5.36
N PRO A 197 -9.62 -18.69 -5.78
CA PRO A 197 -8.26 -19.06 -6.23
C PRO A 197 -7.97 -18.68 -7.69
N GLY A 198 -8.88 -17.96 -8.36
CA GLY A 198 -8.69 -17.47 -9.72
C GLY A 198 -7.67 -16.32 -9.80
N PRO A 199 -7.12 -16.06 -10.99
CA PRO A 199 -6.18 -14.97 -11.20
C PRO A 199 -6.85 -13.61 -10.94
N TYR A 200 -6.07 -12.63 -10.49
CA TYR A 200 -6.57 -11.27 -10.29
C TYR A 200 -7.14 -10.67 -11.58
N GLN A 201 -8.42 -10.27 -11.55
CA GLN A 201 -9.17 -9.92 -12.77
C GLN A 201 -9.31 -8.42 -13.04
N ARG A 202 -8.73 -7.54 -12.23
CA ARG A 202 -8.75 -6.08 -12.50
C ARG A 202 -7.58 -5.71 -13.43
N TRP A 203 -7.64 -6.23 -14.66
CA TRP A 203 -6.59 -6.14 -15.69
C TRP A 203 -6.50 -4.78 -16.39
N THR A 204 -7.20 -3.75 -15.90
CA THR A 204 -7.19 -2.37 -16.43
C THR A 204 -5.83 -1.67 -16.31
N LEU A 205 -4.84 -2.34 -15.71
CA LEU A 205 -3.43 -1.93 -15.61
C LEU A 205 -2.59 -2.29 -16.85
N ARG A 206 -3.06 -3.19 -17.73
CA ARG A 206 -2.28 -3.62 -18.90
C ARG A 206 -1.98 -2.44 -19.82
N GLY A 207 -0.69 -2.27 -20.15
CA GLY A 207 -0.17 -1.20 -21.01
C GLY A 207 0.40 0.01 -20.27
N MET A 208 0.15 0.18 -18.97
CA MET A 208 0.74 1.27 -18.16
C MET A 208 1.84 0.77 -17.22
N PHE A 209 1.71 -0.45 -16.72
CA PHE A 209 2.64 -1.05 -15.76
C PHE A 209 3.28 -2.31 -16.31
N ASP A 210 4.56 -2.47 -16.03
CA ASP A 210 5.23 -3.74 -16.17
C ASP A 210 4.77 -4.63 -15.00
N LEU A 211 3.70 -5.39 -15.23
CA LEU A 211 3.00 -6.12 -14.16
C LEU A 211 3.91 -7.13 -13.43
N LYS A 212 4.99 -7.58 -14.07
CA LYS A 212 5.93 -8.51 -13.45
C LYS A 212 6.85 -7.79 -12.45
N ASN A 213 7.20 -6.54 -12.72
CA ASN A 213 8.23 -5.80 -11.99
C ASN A 213 7.65 -4.67 -11.12
N GLU A 214 6.37 -4.32 -11.28
CA GLU A 214 5.75 -3.15 -10.62
C GLU A 214 4.45 -3.48 -9.88
N LEU A 215 4.00 -4.74 -9.89
CA LEU A 215 2.78 -5.16 -9.20
C LEU A 215 3.07 -6.41 -8.37
N MET A 216 2.73 -6.36 -7.09
CA MET A 216 2.75 -7.51 -6.20
C MET A 216 1.38 -7.70 -5.58
N ILE A 217 0.84 -8.91 -5.65
CA ILE A 217 -0.50 -9.22 -5.16
C ILE A 217 -0.42 -10.33 -4.12
N ALA A 218 -1.13 -10.16 -3.00
CA ALA A 218 -1.32 -11.19 -1.99
C ALA A 218 0.02 -11.80 -1.53
N ASP A 219 0.21 -13.10 -1.77
CA ASP A 219 1.40 -13.85 -1.41
C ASP A 219 2.68 -13.26 -2.01
N GLU A 220 2.67 -12.78 -3.26
CA GLU A 220 3.83 -12.13 -3.86
C GLU A 220 4.35 -10.95 -3.01
N PHE A 221 3.44 -10.14 -2.45
CA PHE A 221 3.81 -9.00 -1.62
C PHE A 221 4.26 -9.46 -0.22
N TRP A 222 3.45 -10.27 0.46
CA TRP A 222 3.72 -10.63 1.85
C TRP A 222 4.90 -11.58 1.99
N ASP A 223 5.08 -12.52 1.06
CA ASP A 223 6.21 -13.44 1.06
C ASP A 223 7.50 -12.74 0.61
N PHE A 224 7.43 -11.65 -0.16
CA PHE A 224 8.59 -10.79 -0.40
C PHE A 224 9.08 -10.15 0.90
N LEU A 225 8.18 -9.73 1.80
CA LEU A 225 8.54 -9.06 3.05
C LEU A 225 9.00 -10.02 4.16
N GLY A 226 8.30 -11.14 4.35
CA GLY A 226 8.54 -12.08 5.46
C GLY A 226 9.10 -13.44 5.04
N GLY A 227 9.31 -13.66 3.74
CA GLY A 227 9.72 -14.95 3.18
C GLY A 227 8.55 -15.91 2.90
N LEU A 228 8.87 -16.99 2.16
CA LEU A 228 7.88 -17.96 1.67
C LEU A 228 7.00 -18.53 2.80
N GLY A 229 5.68 -18.43 2.61
CA GLY A 229 4.63 -18.89 3.52
C GLY A 229 4.04 -17.80 4.44
N THR A 230 4.62 -16.60 4.43
CA THR A 230 4.21 -15.48 5.28
C THR A 230 2.75 -15.11 5.09
N TYR A 231 2.25 -15.09 3.86
CA TYR A 231 0.85 -14.74 3.60
C TYR A 231 -0.15 -15.61 4.38
N ASN A 232 0.05 -16.93 4.37
CA ASN A 232 -0.83 -17.85 5.09
C ASN A 232 -0.70 -17.67 6.61
N ASP A 233 0.51 -17.47 7.11
CA ASP A 233 0.73 -17.21 8.53
C ASP A 233 0.08 -15.90 8.99
N LEU A 234 0.08 -14.87 8.14
CA LEU A 234 -0.65 -13.62 8.38
C LEU A 234 -2.14 -13.86 8.44
N LEU A 235 -2.73 -14.60 7.49
CA LEU A 235 -4.16 -14.93 7.54
C LEU A 235 -4.53 -15.60 8.87
N ASN A 236 -3.68 -16.52 9.36
CA ASN A 236 -3.86 -17.14 10.66
C ASN A 236 -3.76 -16.14 11.83
N CYS A 237 -2.86 -15.14 11.75
CA CYS A 237 -2.78 -14.06 12.73
C CYS A 237 -4.04 -13.20 12.74
N PHE A 238 -4.57 -12.84 11.57
CA PHE A 238 -5.83 -12.11 11.43
C PHE A 238 -7.01 -12.89 12.02
N GLU A 239 -7.08 -14.19 11.77
CA GLU A 239 -8.12 -15.05 12.34
C GLU A 239 -8.04 -15.10 13.87
N ARG A 240 -6.86 -15.36 14.44
CA ARG A 240 -6.67 -15.41 15.90
C ARG A 240 -6.99 -14.08 16.57
N ALA A 241 -6.50 -12.97 16.01
CA ALA A 241 -6.82 -11.63 16.50
C ALA A 241 -8.33 -11.34 16.41
N GLY A 242 -8.98 -11.74 15.31
CA GLY A 242 -10.41 -11.59 15.12
C GLY A 242 -11.25 -12.41 16.12
N ILE A 243 -10.85 -13.64 16.42
CA ILE A 243 -11.49 -14.48 17.45
C ILE A 243 -11.39 -13.82 18.83
N GLU A 244 -10.21 -13.32 19.20
CA GLU A 244 -10.00 -12.65 20.49
C GLU A 244 -10.80 -11.34 20.61
N LEU A 245 -10.88 -10.56 19.53
CA LEU A 245 -11.60 -9.28 19.50
C LEU A 245 -13.12 -9.45 19.41
N ARG A 246 -13.64 -10.62 19.03
CA ARG A 246 -15.07 -10.80 18.76
C ARG A 246 -15.98 -10.36 19.92
N PRO A 247 -15.71 -10.71 21.20
CA PRO A 247 -16.49 -10.18 22.31
C PRO A 247 -16.46 -8.65 22.41
N GLU A 248 -15.29 -8.02 22.22
CA GLU A 248 -15.15 -6.55 22.25
C GLU A 248 -15.90 -5.87 21.09
N ILE A 249 -15.86 -6.48 19.90
CA ILE A 249 -16.59 -6.01 18.70
C ILE A 249 -18.09 -6.09 18.95
N ASP A 250 -18.57 -7.23 19.45
CA ASP A 250 -19.99 -7.47 19.72
C ASP A 250 -20.50 -6.48 20.79
N ASP A 251 -19.76 -6.32 21.89
CA ASP A 251 -20.06 -5.34 22.95
C ASP A 251 -20.07 -3.89 22.42
N TYR A 252 -19.16 -3.55 21.52
CA TYR A 252 -19.15 -2.25 20.87
C TYR A 252 -20.41 -2.03 20.02
N PHE A 253 -20.86 -3.05 19.28
CA PHE A 253 -22.04 -2.97 18.43
C PHE A 253 -23.37 -2.90 19.17
N ILE A 254 -23.44 -3.39 20.42
CA ILE A 254 -24.64 -3.20 21.27
C ILE A 254 -25.00 -1.70 21.40
N LYS A 255 -24.01 -0.80 21.34
CA LYS A 255 -24.24 0.66 21.41
C LYS A 255 -25.06 1.19 20.24
N PHE A 256 -25.05 0.50 19.10
CA PHE A 256 -25.79 0.89 17.89
C PHE A 256 -27.22 0.34 17.86
N ASN A 257 -27.59 -0.59 18.74
CA ASN A 257 -28.96 -1.15 18.83
C ASN A 257 -29.97 -0.23 19.54
N ARG A 258 -29.68 1.07 19.63
CA ARG A 258 -30.52 2.10 20.28
C ARG A 258 -30.91 3.18 19.28
#